data_AF-A0A925QKF2-F1
#
_entry.id   AF-A0A925QKF2-F1
#
_cell.length_a   1.000
_cell.length_b   1.000
_cell.length_c   1.000
_cell.angle_alpha   90.00
_cell.angle_beta   90.00
_cell.angle_gamma   90.00
#
_symmetry.space_group_name_H-M   'P 1'
#
loop_
_entity.id
_entity.type
_entity.pdbx_description
1 polymer ?
#
loop_
_entity_poly.entity_id
_entity_poly.type
_entity_poly.pdbx_seq_one_letter_code
_entity_poly.pdbx_strand_id
1 'polypeptide(L)'
;MIIKIISFLGIFASPVIACAQNVGIGTNTASEKLEVKSTTRSAVKVSGSGFSDTTQLILSNRNSSQAGTDFKLSSNGETGLRVSSSSDLPANVHDSIITFSPAGRIGINNINPSQRLDVRGNINVAGSILANGVDGIAGQVLMKNTGGSFTWGNINSQQYARTIGFKAGSSALSPALYNWTVPAGVTKIFLEAWGGGGGGAAGGGGGGGGYIAAEWTVTPGATININIAEGGTGATTSTGNGNNGGNTTITIGSFIFIAYGGGGAYASASGFGGRFSANSLSILSYGQSGSSGESSKEVYGAYSSTVFYTAVTHGKGGMAGNTSIENTNGGFRSFNTSSLAGIKTIYGTNGTEPGGGGGGDGTGFASNYGGPGLAIIHY
;
A
#
# COMPACT_ATOMS: atom_id res chain seq x y z
N MET A 1 16.10 -56.45 109.77
CA MET A 1 15.91 -57.53 108.77
C MET A 1 15.39 -56.89 107.49
N ILE A 2 16.22 -56.92 106.44
CA ILE A 2 15.96 -56.43 105.07
C ILE A 2 15.25 -57.55 104.27
N ILE A 3 14.41 -57.17 103.28
CA ILE A 3 14.24 -57.73 101.90
C ILE A 3 12.82 -57.36 101.39
N LYS A 4 12.47 -57.04 100.13
CA LYS A 4 13.04 -56.40 98.92
C LYS A 4 11.95 -56.53 97.79
N ILE A 5 12.01 -55.69 96.73
CA ILE A 5 11.43 -55.84 95.36
C ILE A 5 9.98 -55.29 95.17
N ILE A 6 9.76 -54.09 94.60
CA ILE A 6 9.75 -53.63 93.16
C ILE A 6 8.56 -54.16 92.33
N SER A 7 7.71 -53.24 91.83
CA SER A 7 7.24 -53.07 90.42
C SER A 7 5.87 -52.33 90.37
N PHE A 8 5.72 -51.13 89.78
CA PHE A 8 5.66 -50.69 88.36
C PHE A 8 4.21 -50.66 87.79
N LEU A 9 3.96 -49.69 86.87
CA LEU A 9 2.80 -49.51 85.96
C LEU A 9 1.66 -48.57 86.44
N GLY A 10 1.36 -47.43 85.80
CA GLY A 10 1.90 -46.82 84.59
C GLY A 10 1.47 -45.36 84.47
N ILE A 11 2.46 -44.48 84.39
CA ILE A 11 2.35 -43.21 83.68
C ILE A 11 2.00 -43.59 82.24
N PHE A 12 0.76 -43.38 81.80
CA PHE A 12 0.50 -43.27 80.38
C PHE A 12 1.14 -41.96 79.91
N ALA A 13 2.46 -42.01 79.71
CA ALA A 13 3.04 -41.43 78.53
C ALA A 13 2.43 -42.21 77.36
N SER A 14 1.19 -41.88 77.02
CA SER A 14 0.79 -42.10 75.65
C SER A 14 1.72 -41.16 74.88
N PRO A 15 2.59 -41.66 73.97
CA PRO A 15 2.88 -40.79 72.85
C PRO A 15 1.49 -40.45 72.32
N VAL A 16 1.12 -39.17 72.36
CA VAL A 16 0.08 -38.69 71.48
C VAL A 16 0.71 -38.87 70.11
N ILE A 17 0.55 -40.08 69.57
CA ILE A 17 0.73 -40.37 68.16
C ILE A 17 -0.37 -39.52 67.55
N ALA A 18 0.00 -38.32 67.10
CA ALA A 18 -0.85 -37.52 66.26
C ALA A 18 -1.05 -38.31 64.96
N CYS A 19 -2.05 -39.20 64.95
CA CYS A 19 -2.68 -39.64 63.72
C CYS A 19 -3.11 -38.37 62.99
N ALA A 20 -2.76 -38.21 61.72
CA ALA A 20 -2.91 -36.96 60.98
C ALA A 20 -4.31 -36.35 61.11
N GLN A 21 -4.50 -35.40 62.03
CA GLN A 21 -5.79 -34.75 62.27
C GLN A 21 -6.02 -33.73 61.15
N ASN A 22 -7.23 -33.72 60.60
CA ASN A 22 -7.71 -32.59 59.83
C ASN A 22 -7.87 -31.41 60.80
N VAL A 23 -7.35 -30.23 60.44
CA VAL A 23 -7.47 -29.02 61.26
C VAL A 23 -8.75 -28.29 60.87
N GLY A 24 -9.79 -28.45 61.68
CA GLY A 24 -11.03 -27.69 61.56
C GLY A 24 -11.00 -26.43 62.42
N ILE A 25 -11.26 -25.27 61.82
CA ILE A 25 -11.49 -24.00 62.52
C ILE A 25 -12.95 -23.63 62.33
N GLY A 26 -13.75 -23.71 63.40
CA GLY A 26 -15.21 -23.50 63.34
C GLY A 26 -16.02 -24.69 62.82
N THR A 27 -15.41 -25.88 62.73
CA THR A 27 -16.07 -27.15 62.37
C THR A 27 -15.41 -28.32 63.11
N ASN A 28 -16.21 -29.34 63.48
CA ASN A 28 -15.73 -30.58 64.10
C ASN A 28 -15.75 -31.78 63.12
N THR A 29 -16.23 -31.59 61.90
CA THR A 29 -16.29 -32.60 60.84
C THR A 29 -15.49 -32.16 59.63
N ALA A 30 -14.23 -31.75 59.84
CA ALA A 30 -13.39 -31.23 58.77
C ALA A 30 -13.18 -32.29 57.67
N SER A 31 -13.56 -31.99 56.43
CA SER A 31 -13.46 -32.93 55.31
C SER A 31 -12.08 -32.91 54.63
N GLU A 32 -11.32 -31.83 54.83
CA GLU A 32 -9.98 -31.64 54.29
C GLU A 32 -8.95 -31.43 55.40
N LYS A 33 -7.66 -31.51 55.06
CA LYS A 33 -6.56 -31.36 56.04
C LYS A 33 -6.57 -30.01 56.77
N LEU A 34 -7.09 -28.96 56.15
CA LEU A 34 -7.34 -27.66 56.77
C LEU A 34 -8.69 -27.11 56.27
N GLU A 35 -9.62 -26.85 57.18
CA GLU A 35 -10.94 -26.29 56.86
C GLU A 35 -11.26 -25.11 57.80
N VAL A 36 -11.68 -23.97 57.23
CA VAL A 36 -12.16 -22.80 57.98
C VAL A 36 -13.63 -22.58 57.65
N LYS A 37 -14.52 -22.75 58.62
CA LYS A 37 -15.98 -22.76 58.41
C LYS A 37 -16.72 -21.84 59.39
N SER A 38 -17.62 -21.02 58.86
CA SER A 38 -18.59 -20.20 59.59
C SER A 38 -19.81 -19.95 58.69
N THR A 39 -21.01 -19.80 59.29
CA THR A 39 -22.27 -19.64 58.55
C THR A 39 -22.43 -18.27 57.88
N THR A 40 -21.62 -17.28 58.25
CA THR A 40 -21.70 -15.91 57.72
C THR A 40 -20.44 -15.48 56.98
N ARG A 41 -19.26 -15.77 57.53
CA ARG A 41 -17.97 -15.47 56.89
C ARG A 41 -16.86 -16.33 57.45
N SER A 42 -16.35 -17.26 56.65
CA SER A 42 -15.03 -17.84 56.84
C SER A 42 -13.97 -16.92 56.24
N ALA A 43 -12.90 -16.61 56.98
CA ALA A 43 -11.79 -15.84 56.45
C ALA A 43 -10.47 -16.35 57.00
N VAL A 44 -9.47 -16.41 56.13
CA VAL A 44 -8.06 -16.54 56.52
C VAL A 44 -7.42 -15.19 56.29
N LYS A 45 -6.96 -14.55 57.37
CA LYS A 45 -6.25 -13.26 57.31
C LYS A 45 -4.76 -13.50 57.46
N VAL A 46 -3.99 -13.04 56.48
CA VAL A 46 -2.52 -12.94 56.56
C VAL A 46 -2.18 -11.46 56.64
N SER A 47 -1.54 -11.01 57.72
CA SER A 47 -1.26 -9.59 57.96
C SER A 47 0.20 -9.34 58.33
N GLY A 48 0.79 -8.33 57.72
CA GLY A 48 2.02 -7.69 58.18
C GLY A 48 1.73 -6.58 59.18
N SER A 49 2.79 -6.04 59.75
CA SER A 49 2.80 -4.94 60.73
C SER A 49 2.89 -3.54 60.12
N GLY A 50 3.40 -3.42 58.89
CA GLY A 50 3.61 -2.15 58.19
C GLY A 50 3.25 -2.20 56.70
N PHE A 51 3.16 -1.03 56.09
CA PHE A 51 2.75 -0.86 54.68
C PHE A 51 3.76 -1.46 53.69
N SER A 52 5.04 -1.50 54.06
CA SER A 52 6.09 -2.15 53.27
C SER A 52 6.07 -3.68 53.34
N ASP A 53 5.27 -4.27 54.24
CA ASP A 53 5.31 -5.70 54.49
C ASP A 53 4.62 -6.45 53.35
N THR A 54 5.24 -7.55 52.93
CA THR A 54 4.62 -8.47 51.98
C THR A 54 3.82 -9.51 52.74
N THR A 55 2.53 -9.61 52.43
CA THR A 55 1.70 -10.75 52.85
C THR A 55 1.46 -11.66 51.66
N GLN A 56 1.52 -12.97 51.89
CA GLN A 56 1.40 -13.94 50.81
C GLN A 56 0.74 -15.23 51.27
N LEU A 57 0.00 -15.85 50.35
CA LEU A 57 -0.30 -17.27 50.38
C LEU A 57 0.67 -17.96 49.43
N ILE A 58 1.38 -18.99 49.93
CA ILE A 58 2.35 -19.76 49.16
C ILE A 58 1.88 -21.20 49.09
N LEU A 59 1.79 -21.73 47.88
CA LEU A 59 1.63 -23.16 47.62
C LEU A 59 2.97 -23.68 47.12
N SER A 60 3.65 -24.48 47.95
CA SER A 60 5.04 -24.90 47.71
C SER A 60 5.16 -26.41 47.64
N ASN A 61 5.89 -26.91 46.64
CA ASN A 61 6.47 -28.24 46.68
C ASN A 61 8.00 -28.20 46.81
N ARG A 62 8.55 -27.09 47.31
CA ARG A 62 10.00 -26.93 47.47
C ARG A 62 10.52 -27.80 48.62
N ASN A 63 11.66 -28.43 48.40
CA ASN A 63 12.38 -29.15 49.46
C ASN A 63 13.34 -28.22 50.22
N SER A 64 14.02 -28.75 51.23
CA SER A 64 15.01 -28.02 52.04
C SER A 64 16.23 -27.53 51.23
N SER A 65 16.52 -28.17 50.10
CA SER A 65 17.54 -27.74 49.13
C SER A 65 16.99 -26.76 48.09
N GLN A 66 15.79 -26.22 48.29
CA GLN A 66 15.13 -25.26 47.40
C GLN A 66 14.82 -25.81 45.99
N ALA A 67 14.79 -27.13 45.78
CA ALA A 67 14.32 -27.72 44.52
C ALA A 67 12.78 -27.80 44.52
N GLY A 68 12.12 -27.44 43.41
CA GLY A 68 10.66 -27.37 43.27
C GLY A 68 10.16 -25.96 42.93
N THR A 69 8.84 -25.76 43.00
CA THR A 69 8.14 -24.54 42.59
C THR A 69 7.24 -24.02 43.70
N ASP A 70 7.30 -22.71 43.92
CA ASP A 70 6.29 -21.97 44.67
C ASP A 70 5.33 -21.30 43.68
N PHE A 71 4.03 -21.45 43.91
CA PHE A 71 3.01 -20.55 43.37
C PHE A 71 2.59 -19.56 44.46
N LYS A 72 2.64 -18.27 44.17
CA LYS A 72 2.44 -17.21 45.17
C LYS A 72 1.32 -16.26 44.75
N LEU A 73 0.45 -15.97 45.72
CA LEU A 73 -0.46 -14.83 45.68
C LEU A 73 0.00 -13.84 46.75
N SER A 74 0.50 -12.68 46.34
CA SER A 74 1.12 -11.73 47.27
C SER A 74 0.57 -10.32 47.13
N SER A 75 0.41 -9.65 48.27
CA SER A 75 0.28 -8.20 48.35
C SER A 75 1.67 -7.65 48.67
N ASN A 76 2.36 -7.09 47.67
CA ASN A 76 3.74 -6.65 47.82
C ASN A 76 3.83 -5.13 48.01
N GLY A 77 4.14 -4.66 49.22
CA GLY A 77 4.45 -3.25 49.49
C GLY A 77 3.42 -2.26 48.92
N GLU A 78 2.13 -2.51 49.15
CA GLU A 78 0.99 -1.73 48.62
C GLU A 78 0.87 -1.65 47.09
N THR A 79 1.69 -2.36 46.33
CA THR A 79 1.64 -2.34 44.86
C THR A 79 0.51 -3.18 44.25
N GLY A 80 -0.38 -3.72 45.10
CA GLY A 80 -1.53 -4.53 44.72
C GLY A 80 -1.27 -6.03 44.78
N LEU A 81 -2.16 -6.81 44.15
CA LEU A 81 -2.08 -8.28 44.13
C LEU A 81 -1.20 -8.74 42.97
N ARG A 82 -0.24 -9.62 43.26
CA ARG A 82 0.63 -10.25 42.28
C ARG A 82 0.48 -11.76 42.29
N VAL A 83 0.56 -12.33 41.10
CA VAL A 83 0.67 -13.78 40.87
C VAL A 83 2.06 -14.06 40.31
N SER A 84 2.82 -14.95 40.94
CA SER A 84 4.16 -15.30 40.50
C SER A 84 4.48 -16.79 40.70
N SER A 85 5.50 -17.25 39.97
CA SER A 85 6.11 -18.57 40.15
C SER A 85 7.60 -18.44 40.43
N SER A 86 8.09 -19.17 41.43
CA SER A 86 9.52 -19.26 41.73
C SER A 86 9.92 -20.73 41.71
N SER A 87 10.71 -21.11 40.69
CA SER A 87 11.15 -22.48 40.44
C SER A 87 12.67 -22.58 40.49
N ASP A 88 13.21 -23.77 40.78
CA ASP A 88 14.61 -24.09 40.54
C ASP A 88 14.95 -24.26 39.06
N LEU A 89 13.95 -24.48 38.20
CA LEU A 89 14.10 -24.46 36.75
C LEU A 89 13.97 -23.02 36.23
N PRO A 90 15.04 -22.40 35.68
CA PRO A 90 15.03 -20.98 35.32
C PRO A 90 13.92 -20.59 34.34
N ALA A 91 13.55 -21.48 33.42
CA ALA A 91 12.49 -21.25 32.45
C ALA A 91 11.09 -21.12 33.08
N ASN A 92 10.91 -21.56 34.33
CA ASN A 92 9.64 -21.54 35.05
C ASN A 92 9.60 -20.46 36.15
N VAL A 93 10.63 -19.62 36.23
CA VAL A 93 10.68 -18.47 37.14
C VAL A 93 10.04 -17.28 36.43
N HIS A 94 8.87 -16.88 36.90
CA HIS A 94 8.19 -15.69 36.40
C HIS A 94 7.77 -14.83 37.58
N ASP A 95 8.42 -13.67 37.72
CA ASP A 95 7.93 -12.64 38.62
C ASP A 95 6.78 -11.89 37.96
N SER A 96 5.71 -11.67 38.72
CA SER A 96 4.60 -10.80 38.33
C SER A 96 3.95 -11.16 36.99
N ILE A 97 3.60 -12.45 36.84
CA ILE A 97 2.87 -13.03 35.71
C ILE A 97 1.62 -12.19 35.42
N ILE A 98 0.83 -11.96 36.47
CA ILE A 98 -0.31 -11.04 36.47
C ILE A 98 -0.20 -10.13 37.69
N THR A 99 -0.46 -8.83 37.48
CA THR A 99 -0.53 -7.82 38.53
C THR A 99 -1.87 -7.11 38.47
N PHE A 100 -2.56 -7.02 39.61
CA PHE A 100 -3.73 -6.18 39.81
C PHE A 100 -3.30 -4.98 40.64
N SER A 101 -3.20 -3.81 40.01
CA SER A 101 -2.79 -2.61 40.72
C SER A 101 -3.94 -2.06 41.57
N PRO A 102 -3.66 -1.34 42.67
CA PRO A 102 -4.68 -0.67 43.47
C PRO A 102 -5.49 0.36 42.66
N ALA A 103 -4.96 0.83 41.53
CA ALA A 103 -5.63 1.74 40.61
C ALA A 103 -6.63 1.03 39.66
N GLY A 104 -6.93 -0.25 39.86
CA GLY A 104 -7.88 -1.01 39.05
C GLY A 104 -7.37 -1.36 37.66
N ARG A 105 -6.06 -1.54 37.51
CA ARG A 105 -5.40 -1.91 36.25
C ARG A 105 -4.86 -3.33 36.34
N ILE A 106 -4.84 -4.03 35.20
CA ILE A 106 -4.28 -5.37 35.06
C ILE A 106 -3.03 -5.28 34.19
N GLY A 107 -1.90 -5.72 34.73
CA GLY A 107 -0.67 -5.91 33.99
C GLY A 107 -0.41 -7.40 33.76
N ILE A 108 -0.05 -7.78 32.54
CA ILE A 108 0.47 -9.12 32.22
C ILE A 108 1.93 -8.94 31.84
N ASN A 109 2.83 -9.57 32.61
CA ASN A 109 4.28 -9.34 32.52
C ASN A 109 4.66 -7.85 32.69
N ASN A 110 3.85 -7.09 33.45
CA ASN A 110 4.04 -5.66 33.69
C ASN A 110 3.58 -5.29 35.11
N ILE A 111 4.50 -4.92 35.98
CA ILE A 111 4.22 -4.54 37.38
C ILE A 111 3.70 -3.11 37.54
N ASN A 112 3.86 -2.26 36.53
CA ASN A 112 3.45 -0.87 36.55
C ASN A 112 2.56 -0.56 35.33
N PRO A 113 1.35 -1.17 35.24
CA PRO A 113 0.47 -0.98 34.10
C PRO A 113 0.04 0.48 33.97
N SER A 114 0.21 1.05 32.78
CA SER A 114 -0.16 2.44 32.47
C SER A 114 -1.61 2.56 31.98
N GLN A 115 -2.15 1.46 31.43
CA GLN A 115 -3.50 1.33 30.90
C GLN A 115 -4.34 0.38 31.76
N ARG A 116 -5.66 0.32 31.54
CA ARG A 116 -6.55 -0.61 32.28
C ARG A 116 -6.16 -2.08 32.08
N LEU A 117 -5.74 -2.44 30.88
CA LEU A 117 -5.08 -3.70 30.55
C LEU A 117 -3.79 -3.35 29.82
N ASP A 118 -2.65 -3.82 30.33
CA ASP A 118 -1.32 -3.53 29.78
C ASP A 118 -0.54 -4.86 29.70
N VAL A 119 -0.28 -5.33 28.48
CA VAL A 119 0.38 -6.61 28.21
C VAL A 119 1.75 -6.33 27.60
N ARG A 120 2.82 -6.76 28.26
CA ARG A 120 4.18 -6.70 27.70
C ARG A 120 4.54 -8.01 27.01
N GLY A 121 4.27 -8.05 25.72
CA GLY A 121 4.52 -9.20 24.84
C GLY A 121 3.51 -9.29 23.71
N ASN A 122 3.54 -10.40 22.97
CA ASN A 122 2.57 -10.67 21.92
C ASN A 122 1.25 -11.16 22.50
N ILE A 123 0.13 -10.84 21.83
CA ILE A 123 -1.19 -11.37 22.13
C ILE A 123 -1.60 -12.28 20.97
N ASN A 124 -1.90 -13.54 21.25
CA ASN A 124 -2.49 -14.46 20.28
C ASN A 124 -4.01 -14.50 20.48
N VAL A 125 -4.79 -14.17 19.45
CA VAL A 125 -6.25 -14.10 19.49
C VAL A 125 -6.82 -15.09 18.49
N ALA A 126 -7.60 -16.07 18.95
CA ALA A 126 -8.23 -17.08 18.09
C ALA A 126 -9.62 -16.64 17.56
N GLY A 127 -10.22 -15.60 18.16
CA GLY A 127 -11.48 -15.00 17.73
C GLY A 127 -11.30 -13.58 17.21
N SER A 128 -12.39 -12.83 17.16
CA SER A 128 -12.39 -11.44 16.72
C SER A 128 -11.98 -10.46 17.82
N ILE A 129 -11.43 -9.32 17.42
CA ILE A 129 -11.32 -8.14 18.28
C ILE A 129 -12.57 -7.29 18.06
N LEU A 130 -13.32 -7.00 19.13
CA LEU A 130 -14.48 -6.10 19.05
C LEU A 130 -14.06 -4.68 19.44
N ALA A 131 -14.32 -3.72 18.57
CA ALA A 131 -14.12 -2.29 18.85
C ALA A 131 -15.48 -1.66 19.14
N ASN A 132 -15.68 -1.14 20.35
CA ASN A 132 -16.97 -0.61 20.83
C ASN A 132 -18.14 -1.59 20.64
N GLY A 133 -17.88 -2.89 20.82
CA GLY A 133 -18.87 -3.95 20.65
C GLY A 133 -19.14 -4.38 19.20
N VAL A 134 -18.39 -3.85 18.23
CA VAL A 134 -18.56 -4.15 16.79
C VAL A 134 -17.37 -4.95 16.26
N ASP A 135 -17.66 -6.01 15.50
CA ASP A 135 -16.66 -6.82 14.80
C ASP A 135 -16.27 -6.18 13.47
N GLY A 136 -15.03 -6.41 13.04
CA GLY A 136 -14.57 -6.05 11.72
C GLY A 136 -15.12 -7.02 10.67
N ILE A 137 -15.26 -6.53 9.43
CA ILE A 137 -15.52 -7.39 8.27
C ILE A 137 -14.27 -7.48 7.39
N ALA A 138 -14.26 -8.45 6.46
CA ALA A 138 -13.16 -8.63 5.52
C ALA A 138 -12.82 -7.33 4.76
N GLY A 139 -11.52 -7.01 4.68
CA GLY A 139 -11.01 -5.80 4.02
C GLY A 139 -10.88 -4.57 4.94
N GLN A 140 -11.41 -4.63 6.16
CA GLN A 140 -11.24 -3.57 7.14
C GLN A 140 -10.00 -3.77 8.01
N VAL A 141 -9.49 -2.66 8.53
CA VAL A 141 -8.53 -2.61 9.62
C VAL A 141 -9.08 -1.78 10.76
N LEU A 142 -8.56 -2.04 11.97
CA LEU A 142 -8.87 -1.23 13.14
C LEU A 142 -8.09 0.09 13.05
N MET A 143 -8.80 1.21 13.10
CA MET A 143 -8.22 2.55 12.98
C MET A 143 -8.86 3.51 13.97
N LYS A 144 -8.26 4.70 14.14
CA LYS A 144 -8.80 5.77 14.99
C LYS A 144 -9.61 6.74 14.13
N ASN A 145 -10.85 7.03 14.50
CA ASN A 145 -11.66 8.05 13.82
C ASN A 145 -11.26 9.47 14.27
N THR A 146 -11.81 10.50 13.61
CA THR A 146 -11.56 11.91 13.96
C THR A 146 -12.03 12.29 15.36
N GLY A 147 -13.03 11.58 15.89
CA GLY A 147 -13.49 11.69 17.29
C GLY A 147 -12.59 11.00 18.31
N GLY A 148 -11.54 10.32 17.86
CA GLY A 148 -10.55 9.65 18.70
C GLY A 148 -10.92 8.26 19.20
N SER A 149 -12.07 7.71 18.80
CA SER A 149 -12.48 6.34 19.09
C SER A 149 -11.92 5.36 18.06
N PHE A 150 -11.69 4.12 18.49
CA PHE A 150 -11.43 3.05 17.55
C PHE A 150 -12.67 2.72 16.72
N THR A 151 -12.48 2.53 15.43
CA THR A 151 -13.49 2.09 14.47
C THR A 151 -12.86 1.14 13.48
N TRP A 152 -13.65 0.21 12.95
CA TRP A 152 -13.28 -0.53 11.75
C TRP A 152 -13.48 0.35 10.52
N GLY A 153 -12.50 0.34 9.61
CA GLY A 153 -12.57 1.07 8.35
C GLY A 153 -11.68 0.43 7.29
N ASN A 154 -11.87 0.80 6.03
CA ASN A 154 -11.03 0.29 4.94
C ASN A 154 -9.78 1.16 4.79
N ILE A 155 -8.59 0.57 4.67
CA ILE A 155 -7.32 1.33 4.47
C ILE A 155 -7.37 2.27 3.26
N ASN A 156 -8.15 1.93 2.23
CA ASN A 156 -8.27 2.72 1.01
C ASN A 156 -9.70 3.16 0.70
N SER A 157 -10.68 2.90 1.58
CA SER A 157 -12.15 2.95 1.36
C SER A 157 -12.71 3.34 -0.02
N GLN A 158 -12.28 2.67 -1.10
CA GLN A 158 -12.55 2.92 -2.52
C GLN A 158 -11.61 3.85 -3.28
N GLN A 159 -10.93 4.81 -2.65
CA GLN A 159 -9.96 5.69 -3.32
C GLN A 159 -8.79 4.89 -3.94
N TYR A 160 -8.64 4.98 -5.25
CA TYR A 160 -7.63 4.29 -6.09
C TYR A 160 -7.73 2.75 -6.13
N ALA A 161 -8.84 2.17 -5.69
CA ALA A 161 -9.01 0.71 -5.73
C ALA A 161 -9.25 0.19 -7.14
N ARG A 162 -9.65 1.07 -8.07
CA ARG A 162 -10.02 0.72 -9.44
C ARG A 162 -9.40 1.67 -10.44
N THR A 163 -9.19 1.18 -11.66
CA THR A 163 -8.66 1.96 -12.78
C THR A 163 -9.58 1.80 -13.98
N ILE A 164 -9.78 2.89 -14.71
CA ILE A 164 -10.50 2.90 -15.99
C ILE A 164 -9.71 3.71 -17.02
N GLY A 165 -9.61 3.17 -18.24
CA GLY A 165 -8.93 3.81 -19.37
C GLY A 165 -9.90 4.27 -20.45
N PHE A 166 -9.63 5.42 -21.05
CA PHE A 166 -10.40 6.06 -22.12
C PHE A 166 -9.48 6.30 -23.31
N LYS A 167 -9.83 5.76 -24.48
CA LYS A 167 -9.01 5.84 -25.69
C LYS A 167 -9.85 6.24 -26.90
N ALA A 168 -9.27 6.94 -27.86
CA ALA A 168 -9.89 7.05 -29.18
C ALA A 168 -9.72 5.72 -29.95
N GLY A 169 -10.47 5.55 -31.04
CA GLY A 169 -10.21 4.44 -31.97
C GLY A 169 -8.84 4.58 -32.61
N SER A 170 -8.15 3.46 -32.86
CA SER A 170 -6.91 3.45 -33.64
C SER A 170 -7.22 4.01 -35.04
N SER A 171 -6.61 5.13 -35.42
CA SER A 171 -6.91 5.90 -36.66
C SER A 171 -8.19 6.75 -36.65
N ALA A 172 -8.72 7.12 -35.48
CA ALA A 172 -9.80 8.09 -35.41
C ALA A 172 -9.40 9.45 -36.03
N LEU A 173 -10.33 10.06 -36.77
CA LEU A 173 -10.25 11.42 -37.34
C LEU A 173 -11.35 12.37 -36.77
N SER A 174 -12.05 11.94 -35.71
CA SER A 174 -12.77 12.83 -34.79
C SER A 174 -12.59 12.46 -33.29
N PRO A 175 -12.34 13.44 -32.38
CA PRO A 175 -12.06 13.18 -30.96
C PRO A 175 -13.12 12.30 -30.27
N ALA A 176 -12.67 11.48 -29.32
CA ALA A 176 -13.57 10.61 -28.55
C ALA A 176 -13.99 11.29 -27.24
N LEU A 177 -15.31 11.50 -27.08
CA LEU A 177 -15.90 12.15 -25.91
C LEU A 177 -16.51 11.12 -24.96
N TYR A 178 -16.14 11.21 -23.68
CA TYR A 178 -16.67 10.37 -22.61
C TYR A 178 -17.20 11.22 -21.46
N ASN A 179 -18.29 10.74 -20.87
CA ASN A 179 -18.84 11.27 -19.63
C ASN A 179 -18.75 10.17 -18.58
N TRP A 180 -17.86 10.33 -17.60
CA TRP A 180 -17.69 9.37 -16.52
C TRP A 180 -18.32 9.89 -15.23
N THR A 181 -19.16 9.08 -14.58
CA THR A 181 -19.79 9.45 -13.31
C THR A 181 -18.99 8.88 -12.15
N VAL A 182 -18.59 9.75 -11.22
CA VAL A 182 -17.83 9.38 -10.02
C VAL A 182 -18.65 8.39 -9.18
N PRO A 183 -18.16 7.17 -8.90
CA PRO A 183 -18.90 6.18 -8.12
C PRO A 183 -19.17 6.62 -6.68
N ALA A 184 -20.16 5.97 -6.06
CA ALA A 184 -20.45 6.17 -4.64
C ALA A 184 -19.20 5.90 -3.77
N GLY A 185 -18.95 6.80 -2.82
CA GLY A 185 -17.84 6.75 -1.85
C GLY A 185 -16.46 7.17 -2.38
N VAL A 186 -16.32 7.43 -3.68
CA VAL A 186 -15.10 7.98 -4.27
C VAL A 186 -15.05 9.49 -4.06
N THR A 187 -14.07 9.96 -3.29
CA THR A 187 -13.88 11.39 -2.98
C THR A 187 -12.54 11.94 -3.46
N LYS A 188 -11.67 11.08 -4.01
CA LYS A 188 -10.41 11.45 -4.65
C LYS A 188 -10.18 10.57 -5.86
N ILE A 189 -9.52 11.14 -6.87
CA ILE A 189 -9.05 10.42 -8.04
C ILE A 189 -7.63 10.85 -8.40
N PHE A 190 -6.94 9.97 -9.12
CA PHE A 190 -5.66 10.25 -9.73
C PHE A 190 -5.87 10.09 -11.23
N LEU A 191 -5.68 11.18 -11.95
CA LEU A 191 -5.88 11.23 -13.40
C LEU A 191 -4.54 11.29 -14.11
N GLU A 192 -4.51 10.66 -15.28
CA GLU A 192 -3.39 10.69 -16.22
C GLU A 192 -3.95 10.93 -17.62
N ALA A 193 -3.29 11.75 -18.42
CA ALA A 193 -3.70 12.04 -19.79
C ALA A 193 -2.53 12.30 -20.73
N TRP A 194 -2.67 11.84 -21.97
CA TRP A 194 -1.74 12.05 -23.08
C TRP A 194 -2.44 12.73 -24.25
N GLY A 195 -1.81 13.75 -24.82
CA GLY A 195 -2.24 14.37 -26.08
C GLY A 195 -1.99 13.46 -27.27
N GLY A 196 -2.62 13.75 -28.41
CA GLY A 196 -2.37 13.00 -29.64
C GLY A 196 -1.01 13.35 -30.25
N GLY A 197 -0.38 12.40 -30.93
CA GLY A 197 0.88 12.65 -31.65
C GLY A 197 0.65 13.43 -32.95
N GLY A 198 1.64 14.19 -33.40
CA GLY A 198 1.61 14.84 -34.71
C GLY A 198 1.86 13.85 -35.85
N GLY A 199 1.34 14.15 -37.03
CA GLY A 199 1.60 13.37 -38.24
C GLY A 199 3.00 13.61 -38.81
N GLY A 200 3.58 12.57 -39.44
CA GLY A 200 4.87 12.66 -40.11
C GLY A 200 4.81 13.30 -41.50
N ALA A 201 5.96 13.73 -42.01
CA ALA A 201 6.13 14.33 -43.33
C ALA A 201 7.50 13.98 -43.93
N ALA A 202 7.76 14.42 -45.16
CA ALA A 202 9.04 14.15 -45.83
C ALA A 202 10.25 14.73 -45.08
N GLY A 203 10.08 15.87 -44.40
CA GLY A 203 11.15 16.55 -43.65
C GLY A 203 11.46 15.96 -42.28
N GLY A 204 10.60 15.10 -41.74
CA GLY A 204 10.82 14.46 -40.45
C GLY A 204 9.59 13.77 -39.86
N GLY A 205 9.76 13.17 -38.69
CA GLY A 205 8.65 12.61 -37.94
C GLY A 205 7.86 13.69 -37.18
N GLY A 206 6.58 13.42 -36.92
CA GLY A 206 5.75 14.26 -36.07
C GLY A 206 6.20 14.21 -34.61
N GLY A 207 5.86 15.24 -33.83
CA GLY A 207 6.16 15.26 -32.39
C GLY A 207 5.20 14.39 -31.59
N GLY A 208 5.64 13.88 -30.45
CA GLY A 208 4.77 13.16 -29.52
C GLY A 208 3.89 14.10 -28.70
N GLY A 209 2.73 13.63 -28.26
CA GLY A 209 1.82 14.35 -27.36
C GLY A 209 2.41 14.56 -25.96
N GLY A 210 1.97 15.63 -25.28
CA GLY A 210 2.35 15.87 -23.88
C GLY A 210 1.61 14.94 -22.92
N TYR A 211 2.12 14.88 -21.69
CA TYR A 211 1.57 14.10 -20.59
C TYR A 211 1.26 14.98 -19.38
N ILE A 212 0.11 14.76 -18.74
CA ILE A 212 -0.26 15.39 -17.48
C ILE A 212 -0.85 14.37 -16.51
N ALA A 213 -0.54 14.54 -15.23
CA ALA A 213 -1.15 13.81 -14.14
C ALA A 213 -1.42 14.70 -12.93
N ALA A 214 -2.47 14.37 -12.18
CA ALA A 214 -2.86 15.11 -10.98
C ALA A 214 -3.69 14.25 -10.03
N GLU A 215 -3.51 14.48 -8.72
CA GLU A 215 -4.50 14.05 -7.72
C GLU A 215 -5.56 15.16 -7.60
N TRP A 216 -6.85 14.76 -7.56
CA TRP A 216 -7.94 15.71 -7.46
C TRP A 216 -9.04 15.22 -6.52
N THR A 217 -9.63 16.15 -5.77
CA THR A 217 -10.80 15.86 -4.93
C THR A 217 -12.07 15.93 -5.77
N VAL A 218 -12.92 14.91 -5.64
CA VAL A 218 -14.17 14.79 -6.39
C VAL A 218 -15.35 14.55 -5.47
N THR A 219 -16.56 14.79 -5.98
CA THR A 219 -17.80 14.48 -5.28
C THR A 219 -18.42 13.22 -5.88
N PRO A 220 -18.80 12.22 -5.06
CA PRO A 220 -19.57 11.08 -5.54
C PRO A 220 -20.80 11.51 -6.34
N GLY A 221 -21.03 10.89 -7.49
CA GLY A 221 -22.12 11.23 -8.41
C GLY A 221 -21.84 12.40 -9.37
N ALA A 222 -20.73 13.14 -9.21
CA ALA A 222 -20.35 14.16 -10.18
C ALA A 222 -19.96 13.56 -11.53
N THR A 223 -20.21 14.29 -12.62
CA THR A 223 -19.77 13.90 -13.97
C THR A 223 -18.44 14.56 -14.32
N ILE A 224 -17.50 13.76 -14.84
CA ILE A 224 -16.23 14.18 -15.40
C ILE A 224 -16.29 14.02 -16.92
N ASN A 225 -16.05 15.11 -17.64
CA ASN A 225 -16.02 15.10 -19.10
C ASN A 225 -14.59 14.86 -19.57
N ILE A 226 -14.40 13.90 -20.47
CA ILE A 226 -13.09 13.45 -20.93
C ILE A 226 -13.11 13.48 -22.46
N ASN A 227 -12.30 14.35 -23.04
CA ASN A 227 -12.07 14.42 -24.47
C ASN A 227 -10.71 13.79 -24.78
N ILE A 228 -10.71 12.68 -25.50
CA ILE A 228 -9.49 12.02 -25.93
C ILE A 228 -9.10 12.53 -27.32
N ALA A 229 -7.88 13.04 -27.40
CA ALA A 229 -7.31 13.53 -28.64
C ALA A 229 -7.03 12.43 -29.65
N GLU A 230 -6.92 12.88 -30.88
CA GLU A 230 -6.53 12.07 -32.02
C GLU A 230 -5.11 12.34 -32.44
N GLY A 231 -4.55 11.39 -33.16
CA GLY A 231 -3.31 11.61 -33.89
C GLY A 231 -3.52 12.56 -35.06
N GLY A 232 -2.56 13.43 -35.29
CA GLY A 232 -2.51 14.27 -36.47
C GLY A 232 -2.28 13.44 -37.73
N THR A 233 -2.95 13.78 -38.81
CA THR A 233 -2.77 13.03 -40.06
C THR A 233 -1.37 13.26 -40.66
N GLY A 234 -0.76 12.27 -41.30
CA GLY A 234 0.50 12.43 -42.01
C GLY A 234 0.31 13.25 -43.29
N ALA A 235 1.42 13.75 -43.85
CA ALA A 235 1.40 14.47 -45.13
C ALA A 235 0.90 13.57 -46.27
N THR A 236 0.01 14.11 -47.12
CA THR A 236 -0.54 13.39 -48.30
C THR A 236 0.22 13.67 -49.59
N THR A 237 1.29 14.48 -49.52
CA THR A 237 2.15 14.82 -50.65
C THR A 237 3.59 14.93 -50.15
N SER A 238 4.57 14.80 -51.06
CA SER A 238 6.01 14.88 -50.73
C SER A 238 6.46 16.28 -50.26
N THR A 239 5.67 17.32 -50.55
CA THR A 239 5.89 18.71 -50.10
C THR A 239 4.88 19.14 -49.04
N GLY A 240 4.01 18.23 -48.60
CA GLY A 240 2.96 18.49 -47.63
C GLY A 240 3.48 18.45 -46.19
N ASN A 241 2.70 19.04 -45.29
CA ASN A 241 2.95 18.98 -43.86
C ASN A 241 2.03 17.92 -43.23
N GLY A 242 2.51 17.28 -42.17
CA GLY A 242 1.68 16.54 -41.24
C GLY A 242 0.82 17.52 -40.42
N ASN A 243 -0.35 17.06 -40.03
CA ASN A 243 -1.23 17.80 -39.12
C ASN A 243 -0.80 17.60 -37.67
N ASN A 244 -1.14 18.57 -36.83
CA ASN A 244 -0.93 18.47 -35.39
C ASN A 244 -1.86 17.43 -34.78
N GLY A 245 -1.40 16.78 -33.71
CA GLY A 245 -2.26 15.99 -32.85
C GLY A 245 -3.25 16.85 -32.08
N GLY A 246 -4.37 16.27 -31.68
CA GLY A 246 -5.37 16.93 -30.85
C GLY A 246 -4.93 17.07 -29.38
N ASN A 247 -5.67 17.88 -28.61
CA ASN A 247 -5.47 18.01 -27.16
C ASN A 247 -6.41 17.09 -26.39
N THR A 248 -5.87 16.28 -25.48
CA THR A 248 -6.69 15.50 -24.55
C THR A 248 -7.04 16.40 -23.37
N THR A 249 -8.32 16.48 -23.03
CA THR A 249 -8.78 17.28 -21.89
C THR A 249 -9.62 16.46 -20.93
N ILE A 250 -9.35 16.63 -19.63
CA ILE A 250 -10.20 16.12 -18.54
C ILE A 250 -10.78 17.34 -17.85
N THR A 251 -12.10 17.41 -17.76
CA THR A 251 -12.83 18.55 -17.18
C THR A 251 -13.65 18.11 -15.98
N ILE A 252 -13.37 18.73 -14.83
CA ILE A 252 -14.04 18.50 -13.55
C ILE A 252 -14.60 19.84 -13.07
N GLY A 253 -15.90 20.08 -13.29
CA GLY A 253 -16.49 21.40 -13.06
C GLY A 253 -15.84 22.47 -13.95
N SER A 254 -15.24 23.50 -13.36
CA SER A 254 -14.50 24.56 -14.07
C SER A 254 -13.01 24.27 -14.27
N PHE A 255 -12.49 23.17 -13.71
CA PHE A 255 -11.08 22.81 -13.79
C PHE A 255 -10.82 21.95 -15.02
N ILE A 256 -9.80 22.31 -15.78
CA ILE A 256 -9.42 21.65 -17.04
C ILE A 256 -7.95 21.26 -16.96
N PHE A 257 -7.70 19.97 -17.16
CA PHE A 257 -6.37 19.36 -17.32
C PHE A 257 -6.15 19.13 -18.80
N ILE A 258 -5.03 19.62 -19.34
CA ILE A 258 -4.76 19.60 -20.79
C ILE A 258 -3.41 18.92 -21.05
N ALA A 259 -3.47 17.83 -21.80
CA ALA A 259 -2.32 17.24 -22.46
C ALA A 259 -2.35 17.66 -23.93
N TYR A 260 -1.43 18.54 -24.34
CA TYR A 260 -1.43 19.09 -25.69
C TYR A 260 -0.92 18.08 -26.70
N GLY A 261 -1.48 18.15 -27.91
CA GLY A 261 -1.02 17.34 -29.02
C GLY A 261 0.39 17.73 -29.47
N GLY A 262 1.09 16.77 -30.08
CA GLY A 262 2.36 17.01 -30.76
C GLY A 262 2.16 17.77 -32.07
N GLY A 263 3.15 18.57 -32.44
CA GLY A 263 3.18 19.27 -33.72
C GLY A 263 3.39 18.29 -34.88
N GLY A 264 2.69 18.50 -35.99
CA GLY A 264 2.95 17.80 -37.24
C GLY A 264 4.32 18.18 -37.81
N ALA A 265 4.94 17.25 -38.54
CA ALA A 265 6.18 17.53 -39.24
C ALA A 265 5.92 18.39 -40.49
N TYR A 266 6.93 19.14 -40.90
CA TYR A 266 6.91 19.92 -42.12
C TYR A 266 7.67 19.18 -43.23
N ALA A 267 7.48 19.60 -44.48
CA ALA A 267 8.28 19.10 -45.60
C ALA A 267 9.81 19.30 -45.40
N SER A 268 10.21 20.23 -44.54
CA SER A 268 11.62 20.59 -44.30
C SER A 268 12.08 20.48 -42.83
N ALA A 269 11.22 20.08 -41.91
CA ALA A 269 11.54 20.05 -40.48
C ALA A 269 10.69 19.01 -39.74
N SER A 270 11.17 18.57 -38.57
CA SER A 270 10.40 17.67 -37.71
C SER A 270 9.35 18.40 -36.88
N GLY A 271 8.37 17.65 -36.37
CA GLY A 271 7.32 18.16 -35.49
C GLY A 271 7.79 18.35 -34.05
N PHE A 272 7.25 19.35 -33.35
CA PHE A 272 7.57 19.64 -31.95
C PHE A 272 6.77 18.78 -30.98
N GLY A 273 7.36 18.44 -29.83
CA GLY A 273 6.62 17.77 -28.76
C GLY A 273 5.49 18.61 -28.15
N GLY A 274 4.38 17.96 -27.82
CA GLY A 274 3.26 18.55 -27.12
C GLY A 274 3.59 18.88 -25.67
N ARG A 275 2.98 19.96 -25.15
CA ARG A 275 3.15 20.42 -23.76
C ARG A 275 2.07 19.85 -22.84
N PHE A 276 2.03 20.32 -21.60
CA PHE A 276 0.92 20.09 -20.67
C PHE A 276 0.57 21.39 -19.92
N SER A 277 -0.68 21.54 -19.50
CA SER A 277 -1.10 22.66 -18.66
C SER A 277 -2.40 22.34 -17.89
N ALA A 278 -2.71 23.21 -16.94
CA ALA A 278 -4.00 23.26 -16.29
C ALA A 278 -4.49 24.71 -16.22
N ASN A 279 -5.80 24.93 -16.21
CA ASN A 279 -6.38 26.28 -16.27
C ASN A 279 -6.45 27.02 -14.93
N SER A 280 -5.92 26.45 -13.85
CA SER A 280 -5.93 27.05 -12.51
C SER A 280 -4.64 26.74 -11.75
N LEU A 281 -4.14 27.73 -11.02
CA LEU A 281 -2.99 27.59 -10.11
C LEU A 281 -3.31 26.76 -8.86
N SER A 282 -4.60 26.53 -8.56
CA SER A 282 -5.03 25.62 -7.50
C SER A 282 -4.82 24.14 -7.86
N ILE A 283 -4.42 23.84 -9.10
CA ILE A 283 -4.15 22.50 -9.57
C ILE A 283 -2.67 22.18 -9.36
N LEU A 284 -2.40 21.21 -8.49
CA LEU A 284 -1.07 20.59 -8.38
C LEU A 284 -0.98 19.46 -9.41
N SER A 285 -0.64 19.82 -10.64
CA SER A 285 -0.35 18.87 -11.71
C SER A 285 1.14 18.74 -11.95
N TYR A 286 1.57 17.54 -12.32
CA TYR A 286 2.88 17.30 -12.91
C TYR A 286 2.71 16.70 -14.30
N GLY A 287 3.74 16.80 -15.11
CA GLY A 287 3.66 16.37 -16.49
C GLY A 287 5.01 16.37 -17.17
N GLN A 288 5.01 15.86 -18.39
CA GLN A 288 6.19 15.80 -19.24
C GLN A 288 5.78 16.15 -20.65
N SER A 289 6.53 17.05 -21.30
CA SER A 289 6.32 17.30 -22.72
C SER A 289 6.67 16.06 -23.54
N GLY A 290 5.99 15.87 -24.67
CA GLY A 290 6.43 14.91 -25.67
C GLY A 290 7.79 15.29 -26.25
N SER A 291 8.46 14.32 -26.85
CA SER A 291 9.67 14.57 -27.63
C SER A 291 9.30 15.10 -29.02
N SER A 292 10.14 15.97 -29.57
CA SER A 292 10.08 16.31 -30.99
C SER A 292 10.39 15.06 -31.84
N GLY A 293 9.87 15.04 -33.08
CA GLY A 293 10.32 14.06 -34.05
C GLY A 293 11.76 14.35 -34.51
N GLU A 294 12.38 13.37 -35.17
CA GLU A 294 13.69 13.56 -35.78
C GLU A 294 13.55 14.18 -37.18
N SER A 295 14.57 14.92 -37.62
CA SER A 295 14.66 15.39 -39.01
C SER A 295 15.10 14.27 -39.94
N SER A 296 14.62 14.31 -41.19
CA SER A 296 15.14 13.46 -42.25
C SER A 296 16.61 13.77 -42.55
N LYS A 297 17.38 12.75 -42.90
CA LYS A 297 18.81 12.83 -43.21
C LYS A 297 19.06 12.30 -44.60
N GLU A 298 19.84 13.04 -45.39
CA GLU A 298 20.27 12.63 -46.72
C GLU A 298 21.78 12.42 -46.74
N VAL A 299 22.21 11.32 -47.36
CA VAL A 299 23.62 10.91 -47.47
C VAL A 299 23.94 10.55 -48.91
N TYR A 300 25.11 11.00 -49.36
CA TYR A 300 25.65 10.72 -50.69
C TYR A 300 26.89 9.84 -50.56
N GLY A 301 27.05 8.87 -51.45
CA GLY A 301 28.22 7.99 -51.44
C GLY A 301 28.46 7.25 -52.74
N ALA A 302 29.68 6.73 -52.90
CA ALA A 302 30.01 5.81 -53.98
C ALA A 302 29.65 4.37 -53.57
N TYR A 303 28.92 3.68 -54.43
CA TYR A 303 28.70 2.24 -54.35
C TYR A 303 29.78 1.48 -55.13
N SER A 304 30.28 2.07 -56.23
CA SER A 304 31.47 1.65 -56.97
C SER A 304 32.16 2.89 -57.56
N SER A 305 33.24 2.70 -58.34
CA SER A 305 33.92 3.81 -59.03
C SER A 305 33.05 4.55 -60.06
N THR A 306 31.94 3.96 -60.50
CA THR A 306 31.03 4.53 -61.51
C THR A 306 29.58 4.64 -61.03
N VAL A 307 29.23 3.99 -59.92
CA VAL A 307 27.89 4.01 -59.34
C VAL A 307 27.92 4.78 -58.03
N PHE A 308 27.13 5.84 -57.97
CA PHE A 308 26.89 6.66 -56.81
C PHE A 308 25.44 6.48 -56.35
N TYR A 309 25.22 6.62 -55.06
CA TYR A 309 23.90 6.55 -54.47
C TYR A 309 23.59 7.77 -53.63
N THR A 310 22.30 8.08 -53.57
CA THR A 310 21.71 8.98 -52.58
C THR A 310 20.83 8.12 -51.68
N ALA A 311 21.00 8.22 -50.37
CA ALA A 311 20.17 7.56 -49.39
C ALA A 311 19.51 8.59 -48.50
N VAL A 312 18.18 8.58 -48.46
CA VAL A 312 17.37 9.39 -47.54
C VAL A 312 16.84 8.47 -46.46
N THR A 313 17.14 8.79 -45.22
CA THR A 313 16.56 8.18 -44.03
C THR A 313 15.63 9.21 -43.42
N HIS A 314 14.32 8.95 -43.42
CA HIS A 314 13.37 9.89 -42.85
C HIS A 314 13.48 9.95 -41.32
N GLY A 315 12.85 10.97 -40.74
CA GLY A 315 12.84 11.14 -39.29
C GLY A 315 11.92 10.16 -38.57
N LYS A 316 12.31 9.71 -37.39
CA LYS A 316 11.41 8.99 -36.48
C LYS A 316 10.38 9.93 -35.86
N GLY A 317 9.21 9.41 -35.54
CA GLY A 317 8.20 10.12 -34.75
C GLY A 317 8.61 10.24 -33.29
N GLY A 318 8.28 11.37 -32.66
CA GLY A 318 8.62 11.67 -31.27
C GLY A 318 7.81 10.82 -30.27
N MET A 319 8.42 10.54 -29.11
CA MET A 319 7.76 9.84 -28.00
C MET A 319 6.72 10.73 -27.31
N ALA A 320 5.62 10.15 -26.87
CA ALA A 320 4.72 10.86 -25.96
C ALA A 320 5.38 11.06 -24.59
N GLY A 321 4.97 12.11 -23.88
CA GLY A 321 5.48 12.38 -22.53
C GLY A 321 5.30 11.18 -21.60
N ASN A 322 6.27 10.93 -20.73
CA ASN A 322 6.25 9.79 -19.79
C ASN A 322 6.12 8.41 -20.47
N THR A 323 6.61 8.27 -21.71
CA THR A 323 6.76 6.99 -22.43
C THR A 323 8.19 6.82 -22.95
N SER A 324 8.57 5.60 -23.35
CA SER A 324 9.91 5.27 -23.89
C SER A 324 9.87 4.67 -25.29
N ILE A 325 8.77 4.88 -26.03
CA ILE A 325 8.50 4.19 -27.29
C ILE A 325 8.52 5.18 -28.47
N GLU A 326 9.48 5.01 -29.38
CA GLU A 326 9.59 5.74 -30.64
C GLU A 326 9.07 4.91 -31.81
N ASN A 327 8.61 5.59 -32.87
CA ASN A 327 8.19 4.93 -34.12
C ASN A 327 9.34 4.83 -35.11
N THR A 328 9.25 3.83 -36.00
CA THR A 328 10.27 3.62 -37.02
C THR A 328 10.12 4.64 -38.15
N ASN A 329 11.26 4.99 -38.73
CA ASN A 329 11.35 5.88 -39.87
C ASN A 329 11.28 5.13 -41.21
N GLY A 330 10.76 5.80 -42.23
CA GLY A 330 10.91 5.36 -43.61
C GLY A 330 12.26 5.74 -44.20
N GLY A 331 12.50 5.38 -45.46
CA GLY A 331 13.67 5.81 -46.20
C GLY A 331 13.73 5.23 -47.61
N PHE A 332 14.55 5.82 -48.46
CA PHE A 332 14.83 5.26 -49.78
C PHE A 332 16.30 5.41 -50.15
N ARG A 333 16.77 4.55 -51.05
CA ARG A 333 18.08 4.68 -51.69
C ARG A 333 17.90 4.66 -53.20
N SER A 334 18.47 5.67 -53.87
CA SER A 334 18.48 5.82 -55.33
C SER A 334 19.91 5.74 -55.88
N PHE A 335 20.09 5.16 -57.07
CA PHE A 335 21.38 5.00 -57.75
C PHE A 335 21.40 5.71 -59.11
N ASN A 336 22.56 6.21 -59.54
CA ASN A 336 22.75 6.85 -60.85
C ASN A 336 22.88 5.84 -62.02
N THR A 337 21.97 4.88 -62.13
CA THR A 337 22.01 3.84 -63.18
C THR A 337 20.70 3.79 -63.98
N SER A 338 20.79 3.30 -65.23
CA SER A 338 19.66 3.27 -66.18
C SER A 338 18.76 2.03 -66.07
N SER A 339 19.03 1.10 -65.15
CA SER A 339 18.16 -0.06 -64.91
C SER A 339 17.15 0.22 -63.79
N LEU A 340 15.88 -0.14 -64.01
CA LEU A 340 14.73 0.13 -63.11
C LEU A 340 14.85 -0.47 -61.68
N ALA A 341 15.93 -1.18 -61.36
CA ALA A 341 16.21 -1.76 -60.04
C ALA A 341 16.76 -0.74 -59.02
N GLY A 342 16.80 0.55 -59.38
CA GLY A 342 17.56 1.59 -58.68
C GLY A 342 16.92 2.22 -57.44
N ILE A 343 15.68 1.89 -57.04
CA ILE A 343 15.03 2.48 -55.85
C ILE A 343 14.57 1.39 -54.88
N LYS A 344 15.16 1.36 -53.68
CA LYS A 344 14.65 0.56 -52.55
C LYS A 344 13.99 1.48 -51.54
N THR A 345 12.71 1.27 -51.23
CA THR A 345 11.91 2.09 -50.32
C THR A 345 11.46 1.30 -49.09
N ILE A 346 11.53 1.94 -47.93
CA ILE A 346 10.96 1.51 -46.66
C ILE A 346 9.96 2.59 -46.24
N TYR A 347 8.73 2.20 -45.93
CA TYR A 347 7.70 3.14 -45.50
C TYR A 347 7.83 3.47 -44.01
N GLY A 348 7.44 4.68 -43.64
CA GLY A 348 7.30 5.07 -42.24
C GLY A 348 6.16 4.31 -41.56
N THR A 349 6.11 4.37 -40.23
CA THR A 349 5.01 3.80 -39.44
C THR A 349 4.17 4.89 -38.78
N ASN A 350 2.91 4.54 -38.53
CA ASN A 350 2.02 5.32 -37.67
C ASN A 350 2.59 5.43 -36.25
N GLY A 351 2.12 6.45 -35.54
CA GLY A 351 2.41 6.71 -34.16
C GLY A 351 1.92 5.61 -33.24
N THR A 352 2.77 5.16 -32.33
CA THR A 352 2.44 4.31 -31.20
C THR A 352 1.48 4.98 -30.23
N GLU A 353 0.52 4.21 -29.74
CA GLU A 353 -0.36 4.65 -28.64
C GLU A 353 0.36 4.49 -27.28
N PRO A 354 0.20 5.44 -26.34
CA PRO A 354 -0.53 6.70 -26.48
C PRO A 354 0.35 7.81 -27.09
N GLY A 355 -0.23 8.63 -27.98
CA GLY A 355 0.29 9.95 -28.33
C GLY A 355 1.61 10.00 -29.11
N GLY A 356 2.16 8.89 -29.60
CA GLY A 356 3.42 8.87 -30.35
C GLY A 356 3.32 9.60 -31.69
N GLY A 357 4.35 10.32 -32.11
CA GLY A 357 4.38 10.97 -33.43
C GLY A 357 4.48 9.96 -34.57
N GLY A 358 3.92 10.28 -35.74
CA GLY A 358 4.07 9.47 -36.95
C GLY A 358 5.48 9.59 -37.56
N GLY A 359 5.99 8.52 -38.16
CA GLY A 359 7.29 8.50 -38.84
C GLY A 359 7.30 9.33 -40.14
N GLY A 360 8.45 9.85 -40.55
CA GLY A 360 8.57 10.54 -41.83
C GLY A 360 8.58 9.58 -43.03
N ASP A 361 8.09 10.06 -44.18
CA ASP A 361 8.09 9.35 -45.47
C ASP A 361 8.10 10.35 -46.64
N GLY A 362 8.82 10.02 -47.70
CA GLY A 362 9.02 10.86 -48.89
C GLY A 362 7.99 10.66 -50.01
N THR A 363 7.09 9.67 -49.88
CA THR A 363 6.20 9.25 -50.99
C THR A 363 4.77 9.78 -50.91
N GLY A 364 4.40 10.54 -49.86
CA GLY A 364 3.08 11.19 -49.75
C GLY A 364 1.91 10.22 -49.54
N PHE A 365 2.16 8.97 -49.15
CA PHE A 365 1.07 8.08 -48.76
C PHE A 365 0.59 8.45 -47.36
N ALA A 366 -0.74 8.53 -47.19
CA ALA A 366 -1.45 8.93 -45.99
C ALA A 366 -1.31 7.94 -44.80
N SER A 367 -0.12 7.40 -44.54
CA SER A 367 0.10 6.25 -43.65
C SER A 367 1.12 6.52 -42.53
N ASN A 368 1.23 7.77 -42.10
CA ASN A 368 2.13 8.20 -41.02
C ASN A 368 1.40 9.09 -40.00
N TYR A 369 0.23 8.63 -39.58
CA TYR A 369 -0.60 9.30 -38.57
C TYR A 369 0.11 9.31 -37.22
N GLY A 370 -0.12 10.34 -36.41
CA GLY A 370 0.21 10.25 -35.00
C GLY A 370 -0.67 9.21 -34.28
N GLY A 371 -0.23 8.76 -33.11
CA GLY A 371 -1.01 7.93 -32.22
C GLY A 371 -2.05 8.77 -31.48
N PRO A 372 -3.28 8.27 -31.27
CA PRO A 372 -4.27 8.97 -30.46
C PRO A 372 -3.82 9.12 -29.00
N GLY A 373 -4.43 10.07 -28.31
CA GLY A 373 -4.26 10.27 -26.89
C GLY A 373 -4.89 9.16 -26.04
N LEU A 374 -4.72 9.28 -24.73
CA LEU A 374 -5.25 8.36 -23.73
C LEU A 374 -5.59 9.15 -22.47
N ALA A 375 -6.60 8.71 -21.72
CA ALA A 375 -6.77 9.11 -20.33
C ALA A 375 -6.97 7.89 -19.43
N ILE A 376 -6.46 7.97 -18.21
CA ILE A 376 -6.64 6.96 -17.17
C ILE A 376 -7.14 7.67 -15.91
N ILE A 377 -8.15 7.08 -15.26
CA ILE A 377 -8.62 7.52 -13.94
C ILE A 377 -8.48 6.35 -12.97
N HIS A 378 -7.73 6.59 -11.89
CA HIS A 378 -7.67 5.73 -10.71
C HIS A 378 -8.59 6.32 -9.65
N TYR A 379 -9.50 5.52 -9.12
CA TYR A 379 -10.59 5.99 -8.28
C TYR A 379 -10.98 5.04 -7.17
#